data_AF-A0A519UC38-F1
#
_entry.id   AF-A0A519UC38-F1
#
_cell.length_a   1.000
_cell.length_b   1.000
_cell.length_c   1.000
_cell.angle_alpha   90.00
_cell.angle_beta   90.00
_cell.angle_gamma   90.00
#
_symmetry.space_group_name_H-M   'P 1'
#
loop_
_entity.id
_entity.type
_entity.pdbx_description
1 polymer ?
#
loop_
_entity_poly.entity_id
_entity_poly.type
_entity_poly.pdbx_seq_one_letter_code
_entity_poly.pdbx_strand_id
1 'polypeptide(L)'
;MKFLLQGCRAAAGILKTGPRGWAGALALATVLALVGAPARAQTAQEPFGRVRIQYKKLNWQFYSTQNFNVYYYAGGELSARRATEYAEQELQRITALVGYYPYSKTTLMLYNSVADLR
;
A
#
# COMPACT_ATOMS: atom_id res chain seq x y z
N MET A 1 -3.42 -8.28 73.89
CA MET A 1 -2.60 -8.76 72.75
C MET A 1 -3.27 -8.35 71.46
N LYS A 2 -2.55 -7.64 70.57
CA LYS A 2 -2.80 -7.42 69.12
C LYS A 2 -4.11 -6.68 68.73
N PHE A 3 -4.17 -5.75 67.77
CA PHE A 3 -3.21 -5.10 66.88
C PHE A 3 -3.93 -3.83 66.39
N LEU A 4 -3.22 -2.70 66.30
CA LEU A 4 -3.66 -1.51 65.57
C LEU A 4 -3.49 -1.78 64.07
N LEU A 5 -4.45 -1.37 63.23
CA LEU A 5 -4.22 -0.48 62.09
C LEU A 5 -5.54 -0.03 61.46
N GLN A 6 -5.61 1.29 61.27
CA GLN A 6 -6.64 2.05 60.57
C GLN A 6 -6.67 1.72 59.07
N GLY A 7 -7.83 1.88 58.43
CA GLY A 7 -7.88 2.05 56.97
C GLY A 7 -9.27 2.02 56.35
N CYS A 8 -9.79 3.20 56.01
CA CYS A 8 -10.90 3.50 55.08
C CYS A 8 -12.35 3.14 55.44
N ARG A 9 -13.06 4.16 55.98
CA ARG A 9 -14.20 4.88 55.34
C ARG A 9 -14.70 4.30 54.00
N ALA A 10 -15.98 4.27 53.65
CA ALA A 10 -17.20 4.77 54.27
C ALA A 10 -18.41 4.19 53.52
N ALA A 11 -19.53 4.10 54.24
CA ALA A 11 -20.89 4.32 53.79
C ALA A 11 -21.41 3.48 52.61
N ALA A 12 -22.03 2.35 52.97
CA ALA A 12 -23.22 1.86 52.30
C ALA A 12 -24.24 3.01 52.18
N GLY A 13 -24.44 3.50 50.95
CA GLY A 13 -25.48 4.44 50.58
C GLY A 13 -26.24 3.86 49.41
N ILE A 14 -27.23 3.03 49.70
CA ILE A 14 -28.27 2.60 48.75
C ILE A 14 -29.01 3.88 48.33
N LEU A 15 -28.58 4.48 47.23
CA LEU A 15 -29.30 5.60 46.64
C LEU A 15 -30.45 5.04 45.82
N LYS A 16 -31.63 4.99 46.45
CA LYS A 16 -32.92 4.98 45.78
C LYS A 16 -32.95 6.14 44.77
N THR A 17 -32.72 5.85 43.50
CA THR A 17 -32.98 6.80 42.41
C THR A 17 -34.43 6.57 41.96
N GLY A 18 -35.26 7.58 42.14
CA GLY A 18 -36.66 7.54 41.73
C GLY A 18 -36.83 7.49 40.20
N PRO A 19 -38.07 7.25 39.70
CA PRO A 19 -38.37 7.00 38.28
C PRO A 19 -37.98 8.14 37.31
N ARG A 20 -37.57 9.31 37.82
CA ARG A 20 -37.07 10.44 37.02
C ARG A 20 -35.69 10.21 36.40
N GLY A 21 -34.82 9.40 37.02
CA GLY A 21 -33.50 9.08 36.45
C GLY A 21 -33.57 8.15 35.24
N TRP A 22 -34.54 7.24 35.24
CA TRP A 22 -34.78 6.32 34.13
C TRP A 22 -35.40 7.02 32.92
N ALA A 23 -36.23 8.04 33.11
CA ALA A 23 -36.79 8.81 32.02
C ALA A 23 -35.69 9.51 31.19
N GLY A 24 -34.68 10.08 31.85
CA GLY A 24 -33.53 10.69 31.17
C GLY A 24 -32.64 9.66 30.47
N ALA A 25 -32.40 8.51 31.10
CA ALA A 25 -31.63 7.42 30.49
C ALA A 25 -32.37 6.80 29.29
N LEU A 26 -33.70 6.64 29.38
CA LEU A 26 -34.56 6.16 28.30
C LEU A 26 -34.60 7.15 27.14
N ALA A 27 -34.71 8.45 27.42
CA ALA A 27 -34.66 9.51 26.40
C ALA A 27 -33.30 9.54 25.68
N LEU A 28 -32.20 9.43 26.44
CA LEU A 28 -30.86 9.37 25.86
C LEU A 28 -30.65 8.10 25.01
N ALA A 29 -31.18 6.96 25.47
CA ALA A 29 -31.13 5.70 24.71
C ALA A 29 -32.00 5.74 23.44
N THR A 30 -33.16 6.41 23.47
CA THR A 30 -34.00 6.59 22.27
C THR A 30 -33.34 7.51 21.26
N VAL A 31 -32.70 8.59 21.70
CA VAL A 31 -31.92 9.47 20.81
C VAL A 31 -30.74 8.73 20.20
N LEU A 32 -30.01 7.91 20.97
CA LEU A 32 -28.89 7.13 20.45
C LEU A 32 -29.35 6.08 19.41
N ALA A 33 -30.52 5.48 19.61
CA ALA A 33 -31.12 4.54 18.67
C ALA A 33 -31.57 5.20 17.36
N LEU A 34 -31.96 6.48 17.38
CA LEU A 34 -32.39 7.23 16.19
C LEU A 34 -31.20 7.75 15.34
N VAL A 35 -30.00 7.85 15.90
CA VAL A 35 -28.81 8.40 15.23
C VAL A 35 -27.92 7.32 14.59
N GLY A 36 -28.16 6.04 14.90
CA GLY A 36 -27.42 4.90 14.35
C GLY A 36 -27.80 4.55 12.90
N ALA A 37 -27.45 5.40 11.93
CA ALA A 37 -27.53 5.01 10.52
C ALA A 37 -26.46 3.95 10.20
N PRO A 38 -26.76 2.87 9.45
CA PRO A 38 -25.75 1.92 9.03
C PRO A 38 -24.74 2.60 8.10
N ALA A 39 -23.47 2.62 8.50
CA ALA A 39 -22.38 3.04 7.63
C ALA A 39 -22.30 2.09 6.44
N ARG A 40 -22.59 2.59 5.23
CA ARG A 40 -22.33 1.82 4.00
C ARG A 40 -20.84 1.94 3.67
N ALA A 41 -20.11 0.87 3.89
CA ALA A 41 -18.75 0.74 3.37
C ALA A 41 -18.81 0.86 1.84
N GLN A 42 -18.02 1.77 1.27
CA GLN A 42 -17.88 1.91 -0.18
C GLN A 42 -16.97 0.81 -0.69
N THR A 43 -17.50 -0.40 -0.89
CA THR A 43 -16.79 -1.44 -1.62
C THR A 43 -16.93 -1.18 -3.10
N ALA A 44 -15.83 -0.87 -3.78
CA ALA A 44 -15.80 -0.82 -5.23
C ALA A 44 -16.03 -2.24 -5.76
N GLN A 45 -17.27 -2.55 -6.13
CA GLN A 45 -17.63 -3.80 -6.79
C GLN A 45 -17.22 -3.72 -8.26
N GLU A 46 -15.91 -3.68 -8.52
CA GLU A 46 -15.40 -3.73 -9.90
C GLU A 46 -15.54 -5.18 -10.40
N PRO A 47 -16.19 -5.43 -11.55
CA PRO A 47 -16.18 -6.75 -12.15
C PRO A 47 -14.73 -7.20 -12.39
N PHE A 48 -14.43 -8.43 -12.01
CA PHE A 48 -13.11 -9.01 -12.27
C PHE A 48 -12.79 -8.90 -13.76
N GLY A 49 -11.66 -8.27 -14.08
CA GLY A 49 -11.23 -8.07 -15.46
C GLY A 49 -11.00 -9.40 -16.19
N ARG A 50 -10.77 -9.33 -17.51
CA ARG A 50 -10.37 -10.53 -18.28
C ARG A 50 -9.00 -11.00 -17.80
N VAL A 51 -8.87 -12.29 -17.48
CA VAL A 51 -7.58 -12.93 -17.20
C VAL A 51 -6.69 -12.80 -18.43
N ARG A 52 -5.52 -12.17 -18.27
CA ARG A 52 -4.49 -12.11 -19.32
C ARG A 52 -3.62 -13.34 -19.21
N ILE A 53 -3.75 -14.26 -20.16
CA ILE A 53 -2.85 -15.42 -20.28
C ILE A 53 -1.82 -15.09 -21.35
N GLN A 54 -0.55 -15.01 -20.95
CA GLN A 54 0.55 -14.81 -21.90
C GLN A 54 0.89 -16.16 -22.56
N TYR A 55 0.41 -16.37 -23.79
CA TYR A 55 0.66 -17.60 -24.55
C TYR A 55 2.05 -17.66 -25.20
N LYS A 56 2.74 -16.52 -25.28
CA LYS A 56 4.02 -16.38 -25.99
C LYS A 56 5.18 -16.79 -25.10
N LYS A 57 6.05 -17.66 -25.61
CA LYS A 57 7.33 -17.99 -24.96
C LYS A 57 8.35 -16.92 -25.31
N LEU A 58 8.90 -16.25 -24.31
CA LEU A 58 9.95 -15.24 -24.47
C LEU A 58 11.30 -15.90 -24.20
N ASN A 59 12.16 -15.92 -25.23
CA ASN A 59 13.54 -16.38 -25.10
C ASN A 59 14.41 -15.22 -24.65
N TRP A 60 14.59 -15.10 -23.34
CA TRP A 60 15.36 -14.02 -22.73
C TRP A 60 16.86 -14.19 -22.94
N GLN A 61 17.50 -13.08 -23.23
CA GLN A 61 18.94 -12.90 -23.35
C GLN A 61 19.37 -11.74 -22.46
N PHE A 62 20.62 -11.80 -22.02
CA PHE A 62 21.19 -10.85 -21.08
C PHE A 62 22.51 -10.33 -21.62
N TYR A 63 22.73 -9.03 -21.45
CA TYR A 63 24.05 -8.45 -21.57
C TYR A 63 24.22 -7.28 -20.60
N SER A 64 25.45 -7.01 -20.22
CA SER A 64 25.82 -5.98 -19.25
C SER A 64 26.77 -4.99 -19.89
N THR A 65 26.61 -3.72 -19.56
CA THR A 65 27.54 -2.63 -19.91
C THR A 65 28.19 -2.09 -18.64
N GLN A 66 28.83 -0.92 -18.71
CA GLN A 66 29.47 -0.32 -17.55
C GLN A 66 28.44 0.03 -16.47
N ASN A 67 27.33 0.67 -16.85
CA ASN A 67 26.35 1.21 -15.91
C ASN A 67 24.98 0.54 -15.98
N PHE A 68 24.72 -0.27 -17.00
CA PHE A 68 23.41 -0.91 -17.20
C PHE A 68 23.50 -2.44 -17.31
N ASN A 69 22.43 -3.09 -16.87
CA ASN A 69 22.16 -4.51 -17.05
C ASN A 69 20.93 -4.64 -17.93
N VAL A 70 21.03 -5.30 -19.08
CA VAL A 70 19.98 -5.22 -20.10
C VAL A 70 19.47 -6.62 -20.42
N TYR A 71 18.17 -6.80 -20.22
CA TYR A 71 17.43 -7.99 -20.58
C TYR A 71 16.58 -7.70 -21.80
N TYR A 72 16.69 -8.55 -22.81
CA TYR A 72 15.92 -8.45 -24.04
C TYR A 72 15.53 -9.86 -24.49
N TYR A 73 14.53 -10.00 -25.35
CA TYR A 73 14.18 -11.29 -25.93
C TYR A 73 14.47 -11.34 -27.43
N ALA A 74 14.52 -12.57 -27.95
CA ALA A 74 14.85 -12.85 -29.34
C ALA A 74 14.21 -11.87 -30.34
N GLY A 75 15.01 -11.37 -31.29
CA GLY A 75 14.62 -10.34 -32.26
C GLY A 75 14.80 -8.89 -31.78
N GLY A 76 15.19 -8.68 -30.51
CA GLY A 76 15.37 -7.36 -29.90
C GLY A 76 16.81 -6.86 -29.79
N GLU A 77 17.82 -7.62 -30.22
CA GLU A 77 19.24 -7.33 -29.94
C GLU A 77 19.68 -5.95 -30.42
N LEU A 78 19.37 -5.60 -31.68
CA LEU A 78 19.76 -4.31 -32.26
C LEU A 78 19.11 -3.14 -31.52
N SER A 79 17.82 -3.28 -31.18
CA SER A 79 17.08 -2.28 -30.42
C SER A 79 17.62 -2.14 -29.00
N ALA A 80 17.95 -3.26 -28.37
CA ALA A 80 18.57 -3.28 -27.05
C ALA A 80 19.90 -2.55 -27.08
N ARG A 81 20.79 -2.90 -28.00
CA ARG A 81 22.13 -2.32 -28.10
C ARG A 81 22.08 -0.80 -28.28
N ARG A 82 21.24 -0.33 -29.21
CA ARG A 82 21.03 1.12 -29.43
C ARG A 82 20.45 1.83 -28.21
N ALA A 83 19.44 1.23 -27.56
CA ALA A 83 18.82 1.82 -26.37
C ALA A 83 19.84 1.97 -25.24
N THR A 84 20.71 0.99 -25.06
CA THR A 84 21.75 1.02 -24.02
C THR A 84 22.89 1.97 -24.35
N GLU A 85 23.33 2.01 -25.61
CA GLU A 85 24.29 3.02 -26.07
C GLU A 85 23.78 4.44 -25.80
N TYR A 86 22.50 4.69 -26.10
CA TYR A 86 21.86 5.96 -25.79
C TYR A 86 21.75 6.22 -24.29
N ALA A 87 21.39 5.22 -23.49
CA ALA A 87 21.29 5.33 -22.04
C ALA A 87 22.65 5.66 -21.38
N GLU A 88 23.74 5.05 -21.86
CA GLU A 88 25.10 5.33 -21.39
C GLU A 88 25.52 6.78 -21.70
N GLN A 89 25.18 7.30 -22.88
CA GLN A 89 25.46 8.69 -23.25
C GLN A 89 24.67 9.68 -22.37
N GLU A 90 23.38 9.42 -22.16
CA GLU A 90 22.51 10.29 -21.39
C GLU A 90 22.77 10.24 -19.88
N LEU A 91 23.37 9.15 -19.38
CA LEU A 91 23.65 9.00 -17.95
C LEU A 91 24.49 10.16 -17.41
N GLN A 92 25.51 10.61 -18.14
CA GLN A 92 26.35 11.74 -17.70
C GLN A 92 25.52 13.04 -17.61
N ARG A 93 24.65 13.29 -18.59
CA ARG A 93 23.80 14.48 -18.61
C ARG A 93 22.76 14.45 -17.49
N ILE A 94 22.11 13.31 -17.27
CA ILE A 94 21.09 13.16 -16.23
C ILE A 94 21.70 13.27 -14.83
N THR A 95 22.84 12.62 -14.60
CA THR A 95 23.53 12.67 -13.29
C THR A 95 24.04 14.08 -12.98
N ALA A 96 24.49 14.85 -13.98
CA ALA A 96 24.83 16.25 -13.82
C ALA A 96 23.61 17.14 -13.46
N LEU A 97 22.43 16.83 -14.01
CA LEU A 97 21.19 17.58 -13.73
C LEU A 97 20.58 17.23 -12.36
N VAL A 98 20.57 15.95 -12.00
CA VAL A 98 19.95 15.45 -10.76
C VAL A 98 20.92 15.55 -9.58
N GLY A 99 22.23 15.62 -9.83
CA GLY A 99 23.27 15.66 -8.80
C GLY A 99 23.48 14.32 -8.07
N TYR A 100 22.98 13.22 -8.64
CA TYR A 100 23.05 11.89 -8.04
C TYR A 100 23.54 10.86 -9.05
N TYR A 101 24.52 10.05 -8.65
CA TYR A 101 25.02 8.92 -9.42
C TYR A 101 24.55 7.60 -8.78
N PRO A 102 23.90 6.69 -9.53
CA PRO A 102 23.48 5.39 -9.00
C PRO A 102 24.67 4.57 -8.47
N TYR A 103 24.54 4.01 -7.27
CA TYR A 103 25.58 3.17 -6.67
C TYR A 103 25.73 1.79 -7.33
N SER A 104 24.68 1.30 -7.98
CA SER A 104 24.63 0.00 -8.64
C SER A 104 24.20 0.14 -10.10
N LYS A 105 24.51 -0.88 -10.89
CA LYS A 105 24.10 -0.93 -12.29
C LYS A 105 22.58 -0.93 -12.40
N THR A 106 22.04 -0.05 -13.24
CA THR A 106 20.59 0.05 -13.46
C THR A 106 20.14 -1.07 -14.38
N THR A 107 19.09 -1.79 -13.99
CA THR A 107 18.54 -2.88 -14.81
C THR A 107 17.47 -2.36 -15.77
N LEU A 108 17.65 -2.61 -17.06
CA LEU A 108 16.73 -2.30 -18.15
C LEU A 108 16.13 -3.60 -18.70
N MET A 109 14.81 -3.66 -18.79
CA MET A 109 14.08 -4.72 -19.48
C MET A 109 13.46 -4.17 -20.75
N LEU A 110 13.89 -4.67 -21.91
CA LEU A 110 13.39 -4.22 -23.20
C LEU A 110 12.39 -5.21 -23.78
N TYR A 111 11.24 -4.67 -24.17
CA TYR A 111 10.22 -5.38 -24.93
C TYR A 111 10.16 -4.86 -26.36
N ASN A 112 10.10 -5.76 -27.34
CA ASN A 112 10.01 -5.41 -28.75
C ASN A 112 8.63 -4.85 -29.13
N SER A 113 7.59 -5.14 -28.34
CA SER A 113 6.24 -4.63 -28.59
C SER A 113 5.52 -4.23 -27.31
N VAL A 114 4.62 -3.24 -27.42
CA VAL A 114 3.78 -2.79 -26.30
C VAL A 114 2.79 -3.88 -25.87
N ALA A 115 2.44 -4.81 -26.78
CA ALA A 115 1.59 -5.95 -26.44
C ALA A 115 2.30 -6.95 -25.51
N ASP A 116 3.62 -7.10 -25.64
CA ASP A 116 4.42 -7.99 -24.79
C ASP A 116 4.70 -7.40 -23.39
N LEU A 117 4.65 -6.06 -23.25
CA LEU A 117 4.79 -5.35 -21.97
C LEU A 117 3.51 -5.38 -21.13
N ARG A 118 2.35 -5.48 -21.76
CA ARG A 118 1.02 -5.37 -21.15
C ARG A 118 0.55 -6.67 -20.52
#